data_AF-A0A225DU70-F1
#
_entry.id   AF-A0A225DU70-F1
#
_cell.length_a   1.000
_cell.length_b   1.000
_cell.length_c   1.000
_cell.angle_alpha   90.00
_cell.angle_beta   90.00
_cell.angle_gamma   90.00
#
_symmetry.space_group_name_H-M   'P 1'
#
loop_
_entity.id
_entity.type
_entity.pdbx_description
1 polymer ?
#
loop_
_entity_poly.entity_id
_entity_poly.type
_entity_poly.pdbx_seq_one_letter_code
_entity_poly.pdbx_strand_id
1 'polypeptide(L)'
;MGARTFFSIAFAGLFILGSSPVAPEASPSLAEMLAEYQNFGLPLPPKAARFVKYEYNGEYIRNGEIQPPQYSLAFEIKPGTKTDKPILLRGTEEVRPYFDLHAVEVPPEPAATDGIEWDSDVALVLAIQCHSRGWDKLAGRLLDVSRKNDAPAISKHLVITAWAYWEGQVTHPTTDRRPVLKRLKDLIHRDADLDTKYHRRLIRSLELALVPSHAKPGSIDALIDRLVDYQTETGKGGEREPGEPFWQVARLGFDAVPALIEHLDDDRLTRVKMAEFHNFPPWHLRVGDVAGDLLEGLADAELDRGTPGENVGGGWLRRQQGYPVLKSAALDWWEKNRKTGEETYLLNHVFPTKAKEGKQPEVNQHILNVITAKYPDRIPGLYKKVLDERAELGIWELVDALERSKLSDKEKIALLVSGVKRGQAEHRLPALGTLRKFDQQQFNNLLLNLVENLPKDVPAAYWSCPEARLVRFAMECDDPRIWPLLEKVAKRSSIGLRMEVLSKLNYIGDTKYRIERLRLYSSFLDDSALCDRKTDDRFSGPGASFNYDKIEVRDFIALELARLLGIDIKLKRNRTPAEWAKIRESVRVDLKRELDGTK
;
A
#
# COMPACT_ATOMS: atom_id res chain seq x y z
N MET A 1 -15.81 -31.03 -8.01
CA MET A 1 -16.51 -31.88 -7.02
C MET A 1 -15.54 -32.95 -6.57
N GLY A 2 -14.78 -32.70 -5.49
CA GLY A 2 -13.81 -33.64 -4.93
C GLY A 2 -14.20 -33.96 -3.50
N ALA A 3 -14.44 -35.24 -3.23
CA ALA A 3 -14.92 -35.75 -1.95
C ALA A 3 -13.88 -35.54 -0.84
N ARG A 4 -14.31 -34.93 0.28
CA ARG A 4 -13.54 -34.87 1.53
C ARG A 4 -13.72 -36.19 2.27
N THR A 5 -12.69 -37.02 2.27
CA THR A 5 -12.62 -38.25 3.07
C THR A 5 -12.31 -37.87 4.51
N PHE A 6 -13.28 -38.03 5.42
CA PHE A 6 -13.07 -37.92 6.86
C PHE A 6 -12.47 -39.23 7.38
N PHE A 7 -11.30 -39.14 8.01
CA PHE A 7 -10.73 -40.22 8.82
C PHE A 7 -11.39 -40.20 10.21
N SER A 8 -12.21 -41.21 10.52
CA SER A 8 -12.67 -41.49 11.88
C SER A 8 -11.58 -42.24 12.64
N ILE A 9 -10.98 -41.58 13.64
CA ILE A 9 -10.11 -42.22 14.64
C ILE A 9 -11.00 -42.65 15.80
N ALA A 10 -11.03 -43.96 16.08
CA ALA A 10 -11.70 -44.52 17.25
C ALA A 10 -10.88 -44.21 18.53
N PHE A 11 -11.42 -43.34 19.40
CA PHE A 11 -10.87 -43.11 20.73
C PHE A 11 -11.34 -44.21 21.70
N ALA A 12 -10.40 -44.95 22.28
CA ALA A 12 -10.65 -45.85 23.39
C ALA A 12 -11.02 -45.03 24.65
N GLY A 13 -12.12 -45.41 25.30
CA GLY A 13 -12.71 -44.68 26.43
C GLY A 13 -11.84 -44.68 27.68
N LEU A 14 -11.35 -43.49 28.04
CA LEU A 14 -10.79 -43.20 29.36
C LEU A 14 -11.94 -42.71 30.26
N PHE A 15 -12.17 -43.38 31.39
CA PHE A 15 -13.14 -42.95 32.40
C PHE A 15 -12.72 -41.60 32.97
N ILE A 16 -13.44 -40.52 32.61
CA ILE A 16 -13.32 -39.21 33.25
C ILE A 16 -13.99 -39.33 34.63
N LEU A 17 -13.18 -39.37 35.68
CA LEU A 17 -13.66 -39.16 37.05
C LEU A 17 -14.26 -37.76 37.12
N GLY A 18 -15.56 -37.68 37.42
CA GLY A 18 -16.34 -36.44 37.42
C GLY A 18 -15.70 -35.37 38.30
N SER A 19 -15.09 -34.37 37.66
CA SER A 19 -14.71 -33.13 38.32
C SER A 19 -16.01 -32.39 38.66
N SER A 20 -16.27 -32.14 39.94
CA SER A 20 -17.40 -31.31 40.36
C SER A 20 -17.39 -29.98 39.60
N PRO A 21 -18.55 -29.49 39.13
CA PRO A 21 -18.61 -28.21 38.44
C PRO A 21 -18.04 -27.11 39.35
N VAL A 22 -16.90 -26.55 38.94
CA VAL A 22 -16.32 -25.38 39.61
C VAL A 22 -17.28 -24.22 39.36
N ALA A 23 -17.75 -23.57 40.42
CA ALA A 23 -18.61 -22.40 40.29
C ALA A 23 -17.92 -21.36 39.39
N PRO A 24 -18.65 -20.70 38.46
CA PRO A 24 -18.05 -19.71 37.57
C PRO A 24 -17.38 -18.62 38.40
N GLU A 25 -16.11 -18.39 38.15
CA GLU A 25 -15.33 -17.34 38.82
C GLU A 25 -16.02 -15.99 38.58
N ALA A 26 -16.18 -15.19 39.65
CA ALA A 26 -16.84 -13.90 39.54
C ALA A 26 -16.06 -13.03 38.54
N SER A 27 -16.76 -12.40 37.59
CA SER A 27 -16.11 -11.51 36.63
C SER A 27 -15.43 -10.35 37.36
N PRO A 28 -14.19 -9.97 36.98
CA PRO A 28 -13.52 -8.85 37.60
C PRO A 28 -14.32 -7.56 37.42
N SER A 29 -14.18 -6.63 38.37
CA SER A 29 -14.71 -5.28 38.27
C SER A 29 -13.89 -4.43 37.28
N LEU A 30 -14.46 -3.33 36.78
CA LEU A 30 -13.73 -2.40 35.89
C LEU A 30 -12.47 -1.81 36.55
N ALA A 31 -12.48 -1.63 37.87
CA ALA A 31 -11.32 -1.14 38.62
C ALA A 31 -10.19 -2.18 38.65
N GLU A 32 -10.51 -3.45 38.87
CA GLU A 32 -9.54 -4.55 38.80
C GLU A 32 -8.99 -4.71 37.38
N MET A 33 -9.86 -4.66 36.37
CA MET A 33 -9.44 -4.68 34.96
C MET A 33 -8.52 -3.51 34.61
N LEU A 34 -8.80 -2.30 35.10
CA LEU A 34 -7.95 -1.12 34.88
C LEU A 34 -6.58 -1.28 35.54
N ALA A 35 -6.54 -1.78 36.77
CA ALA A 35 -5.28 -2.05 37.46
C ALA A 35 -4.44 -3.10 36.71
N GLU A 36 -5.07 -4.16 36.20
CA GLU A 36 -4.41 -5.18 35.40
C GLU A 36 -3.92 -4.62 34.04
N TYR A 37 -4.75 -3.84 33.36
CA TYR A 37 -4.41 -3.15 32.11
C TYR A 37 -3.18 -2.24 32.26
N GLN A 38 -3.13 -1.46 33.34
CA GLN A 38 -1.98 -0.61 33.69
C GLN A 38 -0.74 -1.43 34.03
N ASN A 39 -0.90 -2.56 34.73
CA ASN A 39 0.21 -3.46 35.05
C ASN A 39 0.86 -4.05 33.78
N PHE A 40 0.06 -4.36 32.77
CA PHE A 40 0.55 -4.75 31.44
C PHE A 40 1.25 -3.62 30.69
N GLY A 41 1.16 -2.37 31.15
CA GLY A 41 1.77 -1.20 30.50
C GLY A 41 1.08 -0.82 29.20
N LEU A 42 -0.22 -1.12 29.08
CA LEU A 42 -1.02 -0.77 27.91
C LEU A 42 -1.36 0.74 27.89
N PRO A 43 -1.53 1.35 26.70
CA PRO A 43 -1.67 2.79 26.58
C PRO A 43 -3.02 3.28 27.13
N LEU A 44 -2.96 4.29 28.00
CA LEU A 44 -4.13 5.06 28.40
C LEU A 44 -4.19 6.37 27.63
N PRO A 45 -5.39 6.85 27.28
CA PRO A 45 -5.53 8.13 26.61
C PRO A 45 -5.04 9.27 27.53
N PRO A 46 -4.31 10.26 26.99
CA PRO A 46 -3.93 11.46 27.73
C PRO A 46 -5.15 12.17 28.34
N LYS A 47 -4.96 12.87 29.45
CA LYS A 47 -6.07 13.56 30.14
C LYS A 47 -6.80 14.61 29.29
N ALA A 48 -6.13 15.14 28.27
CA ALA A 48 -6.69 16.13 27.36
C ALA A 48 -7.28 15.51 26.07
N ALA A 49 -7.19 14.20 25.88
CA ALA A 49 -7.69 13.56 24.67
C ALA A 49 -9.22 13.67 24.60
N ARG A 50 -9.72 14.08 23.42
CA ARG A 50 -11.14 14.22 23.14
C ARG A 50 -11.73 12.86 22.81
N PHE A 51 -12.96 12.60 23.22
CA PHE A 51 -13.66 11.39 22.82
C PHE A 51 -14.38 11.64 21.51
N VAL A 52 -14.04 10.88 20.46
CA VAL A 52 -14.51 11.16 19.11
C VAL A 52 -15.20 9.95 18.49
N LYS A 53 -16.25 10.22 17.72
CA LYS A 53 -16.85 9.29 16.76
C LYS A 53 -16.29 9.63 15.38
N TYR A 54 -15.83 8.63 14.64
CA TYR A 54 -15.23 8.84 13.34
C TYR A 54 -15.66 7.76 12.35
N GLU A 55 -15.66 8.11 11.08
CA GLU A 55 -15.96 7.24 9.94
C GLU A 55 -14.70 6.45 9.59
N TYR A 56 -14.72 5.12 9.77
CA TYR A 56 -13.56 4.28 9.45
C TYR A 56 -13.68 3.57 8.11
N ASN A 57 -14.91 3.37 7.64
CA ASN A 57 -15.24 2.96 6.28
C ASN A 57 -16.32 3.90 5.75
N GLY A 58 -16.02 4.64 4.69
CA GLY A 58 -17.03 5.50 4.07
C GLY A 58 -18.07 4.74 3.27
N GLU A 59 -18.92 5.45 2.52
CA GLU A 59 -19.89 4.78 1.64
C GLU A 59 -19.15 3.93 0.60
N TYR A 60 -19.39 2.63 0.61
CA TYR A 60 -18.83 1.72 -0.38
C TYR A 60 -19.91 0.83 -0.99
N ILE A 61 -19.65 0.34 -2.20
CA ILE A 61 -20.60 -0.51 -2.91
C ILE A 61 -20.24 -1.97 -2.67
N ARG A 62 -21.13 -2.71 -2.02
CA ARG A 62 -21.01 -4.16 -1.84
C ARG A 62 -22.16 -4.83 -2.57
N ASN A 63 -21.86 -5.70 -3.52
CA ASN A 63 -22.86 -6.42 -4.32
C ASN A 63 -23.88 -5.50 -5.04
N GLY A 64 -23.46 -4.30 -5.45
CA GLY A 64 -24.33 -3.33 -6.14
C GLY A 64 -25.13 -2.41 -5.22
N GLU A 65 -25.10 -2.62 -3.91
CA GLU A 65 -25.78 -1.79 -2.92
C GLU A 65 -24.81 -0.86 -2.20
N ILE A 66 -25.22 0.40 -2.01
CA ILE A 66 -24.47 1.39 -1.23
C ILE A 66 -24.60 1.00 0.24
N GLN A 67 -23.48 0.65 0.86
CA GLN A 67 -23.39 0.43 2.30
C GLN A 67 -23.31 1.79 3.00
N PRO A 68 -24.02 1.98 4.12
CA PRO A 68 -23.88 3.20 4.90
C PRO A 68 -22.45 3.31 5.46
N PRO A 69 -21.97 4.53 5.76
CA PRO A 69 -20.69 4.70 6.44
C PRO A 69 -20.68 3.93 7.76
N GLN A 70 -19.55 3.29 8.07
CA GLN A 70 -19.35 2.62 9.35
C GLN A 70 -18.56 3.53 10.29
N TYR A 71 -18.98 3.57 11.54
CA TYR A 71 -18.40 4.44 12.55
C TYR A 71 -17.72 3.64 13.66
N SER A 72 -16.70 4.23 14.27
CA SER A 72 -16.02 3.72 15.46
C SER A 72 -15.85 4.85 16.48
N LEU A 73 -15.55 4.49 17.73
CA LEU A 73 -15.12 5.43 18.76
C LEU A 73 -13.61 5.31 18.99
N ALA A 74 -12.98 6.42 19.36
CA ALA A 74 -11.59 6.49 19.76
C ALA A 74 -11.33 7.71 20.64
N PHE A 75 -10.14 7.76 21.23
CA PHE A 75 -9.61 8.97 21.85
C PHE A 75 -8.74 9.71 20.84
N GLU A 76 -9.05 10.97 20.54
CA GLU A 76 -8.17 11.81 19.73
C GLU A 76 -7.00 12.30 20.60
N ILE A 77 -5.84 11.66 20.46
CA ILE A 77 -4.66 11.92 21.27
C ILE A 77 -3.80 13.06 20.70
N LYS A 78 -3.95 13.35 19.41
CA LYS A 78 -3.41 14.55 18.75
C LYS A 78 -4.47 15.11 17.79
N PRO A 79 -4.96 16.34 18.00
CA PRO A 79 -5.88 16.98 17.06
C PRO A 79 -5.29 17.11 15.66
N GLY A 80 -6.13 16.94 14.65
CA GLY A 80 -5.78 17.26 13.27
C GLY A 80 -5.58 18.77 13.09
N THR A 81 -4.75 19.15 12.13
CA THR A 81 -4.61 20.52 11.63
C THR A 81 -5.06 20.58 10.17
N LYS A 82 -4.91 21.75 9.52
CA LYS A 82 -5.17 21.86 8.08
C LYS A 82 -4.24 20.95 7.25
N THR A 83 -3.04 20.66 7.76
CA THR A 83 -2.01 19.90 7.06
C THR A 83 -1.82 18.50 7.61
N ASP A 84 -2.06 18.31 8.91
CA ASP A 84 -1.87 17.03 9.60
C ASP A 84 -3.21 16.39 9.93
N LYS A 85 -3.33 15.09 9.70
CA LYS A 85 -4.50 14.33 10.13
C LYS A 85 -4.46 14.07 11.65
N PRO A 86 -5.61 13.91 12.31
CA PRO A 86 -5.64 13.59 13.74
C PRO A 86 -4.95 12.24 13.99
N ILE A 87 -4.41 12.06 15.19
CA ILE A 87 -3.95 10.76 15.67
C ILE A 87 -4.98 10.26 16.68
N LEU A 88 -5.53 9.08 16.42
CA LEU A 88 -6.54 8.46 17.27
C LEU A 88 -5.95 7.26 18.01
N LEU A 89 -6.37 7.04 19.26
CA LEU A 89 -6.14 5.80 20.00
C LEU A 89 -7.45 4.99 19.99
N ARG A 90 -7.47 3.93 19.19
CA ARG A 90 -8.60 2.99 19.06
C ARG A 90 -8.24 1.69 19.74
N GLY A 91 -8.79 1.45 20.93
CA GLY A 91 -8.32 0.35 21.77
C GLY A 91 -6.85 0.56 22.15
N THR A 92 -5.97 -0.37 21.79
CA THR A 92 -4.51 -0.24 21.97
C THR A 92 -3.78 0.25 20.71
N GLU A 93 -4.47 0.43 19.59
CA GLU A 93 -3.89 0.83 18.30
C GLU A 93 -3.87 2.36 18.14
N GLU A 94 -2.72 2.89 17.73
CA GLU A 94 -2.61 4.26 17.27
C GLU A 94 -2.96 4.34 15.77
N VAL A 95 -4.12 4.92 15.46
CA VAL A 95 -4.62 5.07 14.09
C VAL A 95 -4.19 6.43 13.54
N ARG A 96 -3.40 6.38 12.46
CA ARG A 96 -2.96 7.53 11.66
C ARG A 96 -3.62 7.48 10.28
N PRO A 97 -4.79 8.08 10.10
CA PRO A 97 -5.52 7.98 8.85
C PRO A 97 -4.81 8.72 7.71
N TYR A 98 -4.85 8.13 6.52
CA TYR A 98 -4.36 8.76 5.30
C TYR A 98 -5.42 9.65 4.63
N PHE A 99 -6.66 9.60 5.10
CA PHE A 99 -7.80 10.41 4.64
C PHE A 99 -8.45 11.15 5.82
N ASP A 100 -9.40 12.04 5.53
CA ASP A 100 -10.20 12.66 6.59
C ASP A 100 -11.23 11.66 7.11
N LEU A 101 -11.16 11.33 8.40
CA LEU A 101 -12.09 10.40 9.04
C LEU A 101 -13.39 11.08 9.50
N HIS A 102 -13.56 12.38 9.26
CA HIS A 102 -14.67 13.17 9.80
C HIS A 102 -14.84 12.95 11.31
N ALA A 103 -13.73 12.97 12.05
CA ALA A 103 -13.76 12.74 13.49
C ALA A 103 -14.50 13.90 14.19
N VAL A 104 -15.60 13.57 14.87
CA VAL A 104 -16.44 14.52 15.59
C VAL A 104 -16.39 14.20 17.08
N GLU A 105 -16.14 15.21 17.90
CA GLU A 105 -16.21 15.09 19.36
C GLU A 105 -17.64 14.75 19.79
N VAL A 106 -17.77 13.73 20.64
CA VAL A 106 -19.07 13.27 21.17
C VAL A 106 -19.01 13.24 22.70
N PRO A 107 -20.13 13.52 23.39
CA PRO A 107 -20.17 13.41 24.84
C PRO A 107 -19.90 11.96 25.27
N PRO A 108 -19.14 11.71 26.35
CA PRO A 108 -18.79 10.37 26.81
C PRO A 108 -19.95 9.70 27.58
N GLU A 109 -21.08 9.55 26.92
CA GLU A 109 -22.32 8.97 27.45
C GLU A 109 -22.67 7.66 26.72
N PRO A 110 -23.45 6.74 27.32
CA PRO A 110 -23.81 5.46 26.68
C PRO A 110 -24.37 5.58 25.25
N ALA A 111 -25.10 6.66 24.94
CA ALA A 111 -25.66 6.94 23.62
C ALA A 111 -24.59 7.14 22.52
N ALA A 112 -23.34 7.46 22.89
CA ALA A 112 -22.24 7.52 21.93
C ALA A 112 -21.98 6.19 21.23
N THR A 113 -22.38 5.07 21.84
CA THR A 113 -22.22 3.72 21.28
C THR A 113 -23.25 3.36 20.20
N ASP A 114 -24.25 4.22 19.97
CA ASP A 114 -25.35 3.93 19.05
C ASP A 114 -24.89 4.02 17.57
N GLY A 115 -25.31 3.03 16.79
CA GLY A 115 -24.95 2.91 15.37
C GLY A 115 -23.49 2.54 15.11
N ILE A 116 -22.82 1.93 16.09
CA ILE A 116 -21.44 1.45 15.97
C ILE A 116 -21.43 -0.08 15.93
N GLU A 117 -20.69 -0.62 14.96
CA GLU A 117 -20.38 -2.04 14.90
C GLU A 117 -19.15 -2.31 15.77
N TRP A 118 -19.28 -3.26 16.69
CA TRP A 118 -18.29 -3.48 17.73
C TRP A 118 -17.52 -4.77 17.53
N ASP A 119 -16.20 -4.62 17.45
CA ASP A 119 -15.25 -5.67 17.79
C ASP A 119 -15.19 -5.80 19.32
N SER A 120 -15.26 -7.03 19.83
CA SER A 120 -15.30 -7.30 21.28
C SER A 120 -14.07 -6.75 22.00
N ASP A 121 -12.92 -6.81 21.35
CA ASP A 121 -11.62 -6.51 21.93
C ASP A 121 -11.47 -5.00 22.04
N VAL A 122 -11.84 -4.28 20.99
CA VAL A 122 -11.91 -2.82 20.98
C VAL A 122 -12.91 -2.30 22.02
N ALA A 123 -14.09 -2.91 22.14
CA ALA A 123 -15.09 -2.51 23.13
C ALA A 123 -14.59 -2.68 24.58
N LEU A 124 -13.94 -3.81 24.89
CA LEU A 124 -13.38 -4.08 26.22
C LEU A 124 -12.30 -3.06 26.59
N VAL A 125 -11.35 -2.79 25.69
CA VAL A 125 -10.27 -1.83 25.95
C VAL A 125 -10.83 -0.42 26.13
N LEU A 126 -11.77 0.00 25.28
CA LEU A 126 -12.41 1.30 25.43
C LEU A 126 -13.22 1.42 26.71
N ALA A 127 -13.84 0.34 27.20
CA ALA A 127 -14.51 0.33 28.50
C ALA A 127 -13.54 0.68 29.63
N ILE A 128 -12.38 0.03 29.65
CA ILE A 128 -11.32 0.27 30.65
C ILE A 128 -10.76 1.69 30.54
N GLN A 129 -10.48 2.15 29.32
CA GLN A 129 -10.00 3.51 29.09
C GLN A 129 -11.04 4.56 29.53
N CYS A 130 -12.33 4.36 29.24
CA CYS A 130 -13.41 5.24 29.72
C CYS A 130 -13.53 5.23 31.25
N HIS A 131 -13.39 4.08 31.89
CA HIS A 131 -13.38 3.98 33.36
C HIS A 131 -12.22 4.78 33.96
N SER A 132 -11.02 4.71 33.36
CA SER A 132 -9.85 5.51 33.79
C SER A 132 -10.08 7.03 33.71
N ARG A 133 -11.09 7.46 32.94
CA ARG A 133 -11.49 8.86 32.75
C ARG A 133 -12.65 9.28 33.67
N GLY A 134 -13.17 8.36 34.48
CA GLY A 134 -14.34 8.56 35.33
C GLY A 134 -15.67 8.51 34.58
N TRP A 135 -15.71 7.94 33.37
CA TRP A 135 -16.91 7.84 32.53
C TRP A 135 -17.63 6.50 32.74
N ASP A 136 -17.95 6.18 34.00
CA ASP A 136 -18.33 4.83 34.43
C ASP A 136 -19.59 4.29 33.73
N LYS A 137 -20.56 5.16 33.42
CA LYS A 137 -21.78 4.75 32.70
C LYS A 137 -21.47 4.27 31.28
N LEU A 138 -20.63 5.01 30.56
CA LEU A 138 -20.20 4.62 29.21
C LEU A 138 -19.30 3.38 29.28
N ALA A 139 -18.39 3.32 30.25
CA ALA A 139 -17.53 2.15 30.48
C ALA A 139 -18.36 0.88 30.72
N GLY A 140 -19.36 0.93 31.60
CA GLY A 140 -20.27 -0.18 31.85
C GLY A 140 -21.01 -0.63 30.59
N ARG A 141 -21.52 0.32 29.78
CA ARG A 141 -22.16 0.01 28.50
C ARG A 141 -21.22 -0.70 27.53
N LEU A 142 -19.98 -0.24 27.40
CA LEU A 142 -18.98 -0.85 26.51
C LEU A 142 -18.58 -2.25 26.99
N LEU A 143 -18.48 -2.46 28.31
CA LEU A 143 -18.23 -3.78 28.88
C LEU A 143 -19.39 -4.76 28.62
N ASP A 144 -20.64 -4.29 28.69
CA ASP A 144 -21.80 -5.11 28.32
C ASP A 144 -21.78 -5.47 26.83
N VAL A 145 -21.32 -4.56 25.98
CA VAL A 145 -21.13 -4.82 24.54
C VAL A 145 -20.05 -5.88 24.32
N SER A 146 -18.90 -5.78 24.99
CA SER A 146 -17.79 -6.74 24.80
C SER A 146 -18.15 -8.15 25.24
N ARG A 147 -19.15 -8.32 26.14
CA ARG A 147 -19.60 -9.62 26.65
C ARG A 147 -20.56 -10.38 25.73
N LYS A 148 -21.13 -9.76 24.70
CA LYS A 148 -22.21 -10.36 23.91
C LYS A 148 -21.78 -11.47 22.93
N ASN A 149 -20.49 -11.73 22.77
CA ASN A 149 -19.95 -12.57 21.68
C ASN A 149 -19.23 -13.85 22.14
N ASP A 150 -19.70 -14.55 23.19
CA ASP A 150 -19.04 -15.77 23.72
C ASP A 150 -17.52 -15.60 23.93
N ALA A 151 -17.11 -14.40 24.32
CA ALA A 151 -15.72 -14.06 24.50
C ALA A 151 -15.08 -14.90 25.62
N PRO A 152 -13.77 -15.17 25.57
CA PRO A 152 -13.03 -15.77 26.68
C PRO A 152 -13.28 -15.01 27.99
N ALA A 153 -12.96 -15.66 29.12
CA ALA A 153 -12.93 -14.97 30.41
C ALA A 153 -12.14 -13.64 30.29
N ILE A 154 -12.70 -12.56 30.86
CA ILE A 154 -12.20 -11.19 30.64
C ILE A 154 -10.71 -11.06 30.92
N SER A 155 -10.21 -11.69 32.00
CA SER A 155 -8.79 -11.66 32.35
C SER A 155 -7.91 -12.27 31.25
N LYS A 156 -8.34 -13.40 30.66
CA LYS A 156 -7.66 -14.03 29.52
C LYS A 156 -7.69 -13.13 28.28
N HIS A 157 -8.81 -12.46 28.04
CA HIS A 157 -8.93 -11.49 26.95
C HIS A 157 -7.92 -10.34 27.12
N LEU A 158 -7.78 -9.78 28.33
CA LEU A 158 -6.79 -8.72 28.58
C LEU A 158 -5.35 -9.18 28.38
N VAL A 159 -5.02 -10.42 28.75
CA VAL A 159 -3.70 -11.01 28.49
C VAL A 159 -3.43 -11.14 26.98
N ILE A 160 -4.39 -11.62 26.19
CA ILE A 160 -4.27 -11.71 24.72
C ILE A 160 -4.13 -10.32 24.10
N THR A 161 -4.90 -9.34 24.58
CA THR A 161 -4.81 -7.94 24.14
C THR A 161 -3.42 -7.36 24.43
N ALA A 162 -2.89 -7.62 25.63
CA ALA A 162 -1.57 -7.18 26.02
C ALA A 162 -0.49 -7.81 25.14
N TRP A 163 -0.61 -9.11 24.84
CA TRP A 163 0.29 -9.80 23.92
C TRP A 163 0.27 -9.17 22.53
N ALA A 164 -0.92 -9.01 21.93
CA ALA A 164 -1.08 -8.43 20.60
C ALA A 164 -0.51 -7.01 20.51
N TYR A 165 -0.73 -6.18 21.54
CA TYR A 165 -0.15 -4.84 21.62
C TYR A 165 1.38 -4.90 21.63
N TRP A 166 1.99 -5.64 22.55
CA TRP A 166 3.44 -5.69 22.68
C TRP A 166 4.12 -6.38 21.48
N GLU A 167 3.50 -7.39 20.89
CA GLU A 167 3.95 -7.98 19.62
C GLU A 167 3.95 -6.92 18.51
N GLY A 168 2.88 -6.12 18.39
CA GLY A 168 2.81 -5.01 17.43
C GLY A 168 3.93 -3.98 17.63
N GLN A 169 4.27 -3.67 18.89
CA GLN A 169 5.34 -2.72 19.24
C GLN A 169 6.73 -3.18 18.76
N VAL A 170 6.95 -4.47 18.52
CA VAL A 170 8.22 -5.01 18.00
C VAL A 170 8.54 -4.43 16.62
N THR A 171 7.51 -4.20 15.80
CA THR A 171 7.64 -3.71 14.41
C THR A 171 7.68 -2.20 14.30
N HIS A 172 7.39 -1.46 15.36
CA HIS A 172 7.33 0.00 15.31
C HIS A 172 8.75 0.59 15.13
N PRO A 173 9.00 1.48 14.13
CA PRO A 173 10.34 1.92 13.75
C PRO A 173 11.19 2.52 14.88
N THR A 174 10.54 3.26 15.78
CA THR A 174 11.22 4.05 16.83
C THR A 174 11.17 3.39 18.20
N THR A 175 10.53 2.23 18.33
CA THR A 175 10.35 1.59 19.64
C THR A 175 11.63 0.88 20.08
N ASP A 176 12.05 1.14 21.33
CA ASP A 176 13.07 0.34 22.00
C ASP A 176 12.50 -1.06 22.27
N ARG A 177 13.14 -2.07 21.68
CA ARG A 177 12.71 -3.46 21.74
C ARG A 177 13.02 -4.13 23.09
N ARG A 178 13.87 -3.54 23.95
CA ARG A 178 14.22 -4.14 25.25
C ARG A 178 13.04 -4.18 26.24
N PRO A 179 12.29 -3.08 26.48
CA PRO A 179 11.07 -3.14 27.28
C PRO A 179 10.02 -4.08 26.70
N VAL A 180 9.88 -4.12 25.37
CA VAL A 180 8.93 -5.00 24.68
C VAL A 180 9.25 -6.47 24.96
N LEU A 181 10.52 -6.88 24.79
CA LEU A 181 10.97 -8.23 25.09
C LEU A 181 10.65 -8.63 26.54
N LYS A 182 10.93 -7.73 27.51
CA LYS A 182 10.62 -7.99 28.91
C LYS A 182 9.12 -8.26 29.11
N ARG A 183 8.25 -7.41 28.54
CA ARG A 183 6.80 -7.54 28.66
C ARG A 183 6.27 -8.84 28.04
N LEU A 184 6.76 -9.22 26.85
CA LEU A 184 6.38 -10.48 26.21
C LEU A 184 6.77 -11.69 27.06
N LYS A 185 7.97 -11.68 27.66
CA LYS A 185 8.39 -12.74 28.60
C LYS A 185 7.47 -12.78 29.81
N ASP A 186 7.20 -11.65 30.44
CA ASP A 186 6.33 -11.59 31.62
C ASP A 186 4.92 -12.15 31.32
N LEU A 187 4.38 -11.87 30.13
CA LEU A 187 3.09 -12.39 29.67
C LEU A 187 3.08 -13.90 29.46
N ILE A 188 4.11 -14.48 28.83
CA ILE A 188 4.22 -15.95 28.68
C ILE A 188 4.30 -16.66 30.03
N HIS A 189 5.03 -16.10 30.99
CA HIS A 189 5.12 -16.71 32.33
C HIS A 189 3.80 -16.63 33.10
N ARG A 190 2.98 -15.61 32.80
CA ARG A 190 1.70 -15.38 33.47
C ARG A 190 0.58 -16.29 32.95
N ASP A 191 0.58 -16.59 31.65
CA ASP A 191 -0.47 -17.38 31.02
C ASP A 191 0.13 -18.48 30.13
N ALA A 192 -0.10 -19.74 30.53
CA ALA A 192 0.46 -20.91 29.86
C ALA A 192 -0.08 -21.07 28.43
N ASP A 193 -1.26 -20.52 28.11
CA ASP A 193 -1.82 -20.58 26.75
C ASP A 193 -1.04 -19.69 25.78
N LEU A 194 -0.32 -18.67 26.28
CA LEU A 194 0.64 -17.91 25.48
C LEU A 194 1.96 -18.66 25.28
N ASP A 195 2.25 -19.74 26.00
CA ASP A 195 3.53 -20.45 25.90
C ASP A 195 3.59 -21.43 24.71
N THR A 196 3.35 -20.88 23.52
CA THR A 196 3.32 -21.62 22.25
C THR A 196 4.70 -21.67 21.61
N LYS A 197 4.93 -22.66 20.71
CA LYS A 197 6.17 -22.73 19.90
C LYS A 197 6.41 -21.43 19.10
N TYR A 198 5.34 -20.81 18.60
CA TYR A 198 5.40 -19.57 17.84
C TYR A 198 5.86 -18.39 18.74
N HIS A 199 5.26 -18.21 19.90
CA HIS A 199 5.61 -17.14 20.84
C HIS A 199 7.02 -17.29 21.42
N ARG A 200 7.44 -18.51 21.79
CA ARG A 200 8.82 -18.78 22.21
C ARG A 200 9.83 -18.45 21.12
N ARG A 201 9.51 -18.77 19.85
CA ARG A 201 10.37 -18.41 18.71
C ARG A 201 10.48 -16.90 18.55
N LEU A 202 9.36 -16.17 18.60
CA LEU A 202 9.37 -14.70 18.52
C LEU A 202 10.29 -14.09 19.58
N ILE A 203 10.15 -14.50 20.85
CA ILE A 203 10.98 -14.01 21.95
C ILE A 203 12.46 -14.30 21.70
N ARG A 204 12.81 -15.52 21.28
CA ARG A 204 14.19 -15.88 20.94
C ARG A 204 14.76 -15.02 19.80
N SER A 205 14.02 -14.86 18.71
CA SER A 205 14.43 -14.05 17.56
C SER A 205 14.65 -12.57 17.97
N LEU A 206 13.80 -12.06 18.87
CA LEU A 206 13.90 -10.71 19.42
C LEU A 206 15.13 -10.56 20.33
N GLU A 207 15.46 -11.56 21.14
CA GLU A 207 16.69 -11.59 21.94
C GLU A 207 17.93 -11.50 21.05
N LEU A 208 17.98 -12.33 20.00
CA LEU A 208 19.08 -12.32 19.04
C LEU A 208 19.23 -10.95 18.36
N ALA A 209 18.12 -10.30 18.00
CA ALA A 209 18.15 -8.97 17.38
C ALA A 209 18.63 -7.84 18.30
N LEU A 210 18.58 -8.04 19.62
CA LEU A 210 19.06 -7.08 20.61
C LEU A 210 20.56 -7.23 20.93
N VAL A 211 21.20 -8.29 20.45
CA VAL A 211 22.66 -8.48 20.57
C VAL A 211 23.36 -7.45 19.66
N PRO A 212 24.24 -6.59 20.20
CA PRO A 212 24.99 -5.65 19.37
C PRO A 212 25.81 -6.35 18.29
N SER A 213 25.89 -5.74 17.12
CA SER A 213 26.78 -6.20 16.05
C SER A 213 28.24 -6.17 16.51
N HIS A 214 28.98 -7.24 16.19
CA HIS A 214 30.44 -7.32 16.34
C HIS A 214 31.17 -7.20 15.00
N ALA A 215 30.44 -7.03 13.91
CA ALA A 215 31.01 -6.87 12.59
C ALA A 215 31.78 -5.54 12.49
N LYS A 216 32.84 -5.52 11.69
CA LYS A 216 33.63 -4.30 11.45
C LYS A 216 32.73 -3.24 10.79
N PRO A 217 32.65 -2.00 11.30
CA PRO A 217 31.85 -0.94 10.68
C PRO A 217 32.15 -0.78 9.19
N GLY A 218 31.09 -0.79 8.37
CA GLY A 218 31.18 -0.71 6.92
C GLY A 218 31.49 -2.03 6.20
N SER A 219 31.68 -3.14 6.91
CA SER A 219 31.73 -4.47 6.27
C SER A 219 30.36 -4.89 5.74
N ILE A 220 30.34 -5.89 4.86
CA ILE A 220 29.11 -6.50 4.34
C ILE A 220 28.28 -7.08 5.50
N ASP A 221 28.92 -7.78 6.44
CA ASP A 221 28.25 -8.30 7.64
C ASP A 221 27.64 -7.18 8.48
N ALA A 222 28.32 -6.04 8.64
CA ALA A 222 27.76 -4.91 9.37
C ALA A 222 26.54 -4.28 8.66
N LEU A 223 26.48 -4.36 7.33
CA LEU A 223 25.30 -3.93 6.56
C LEU A 223 24.15 -4.93 6.71
N ILE A 224 24.43 -6.23 6.69
CA ILE A 224 23.44 -7.29 6.93
C ILE A 224 22.92 -7.22 8.38
N ASP A 225 23.79 -6.98 9.36
CA ASP A 225 23.41 -6.79 10.76
C ASP A 225 22.42 -5.65 10.95
N ARG A 226 22.50 -4.59 10.14
CA ARG A 226 21.56 -3.46 10.19
C ARG A 226 20.17 -3.82 9.67
N LEU A 227 19.99 -4.98 9.01
CA LEU A 227 18.67 -5.47 8.59
C LEU A 227 17.79 -5.88 9.77
N VAL A 228 18.31 -5.94 11.01
CA VAL A 228 17.44 -6.05 12.21
C VAL A 228 16.48 -4.87 12.36
N ASP A 229 16.79 -3.73 11.72
CA ASP A 229 15.93 -2.56 11.63
C ASP A 229 15.26 -2.43 10.25
N TYR A 230 15.33 -3.47 9.40
CA TYR A 230 14.64 -3.52 8.12
C TYR A 230 13.14 -3.32 8.32
N GLN A 231 12.59 -2.44 7.49
CA GLN A 231 11.20 -2.05 7.48
C GLN A 231 10.67 -2.14 6.06
N THR A 232 9.49 -2.71 5.92
CA THR A 232 8.58 -2.53 4.81
C THR A 232 7.17 -2.66 5.38
N GLU A 233 6.23 -1.85 4.91
CA GLU A 233 4.84 -2.04 5.31
C GLU A 233 4.27 -3.22 4.54
N THR A 234 4.04 -4.32 5.25
CA THR A 234 3.39 -5.51 4.69
C THR A 234 1.95 -5.55 5.19
N GLY A 235 0.98 -5.70 4.28
CA GLY A 235 -0.39 -6.07 4.64
C GLY A 235 -1.54 -5.10 4.34
N LYS A 236 -1.32 -3.87 3.86
CA LYS A 236 -2.44 -2.93 3.57
C LYS A 236 -2.64 -2.52 2.11
N GLY A 237 -2.06 -3.23 1.14
CA GLY A 237 -2.44 -3.06 -0.28
C GLY A 237 -1.30 -2.92 -1.30
N GLY A 238 -0.09 -3.39 -0.99
CA GLY A 238 1.01 -3.44 -1.94
C GLY A 238 2.35 -3.64 -1.23
N GLU A 239 3.34 -4.17 -1.93
CA GLU A 239 4.72 -4.16 -1.45
C GLU A 239 5.20 -2.70 -1.49
N ARG A 240 5.40 -2.07 -0.32
CA ARG A 240 6.13 -0.79 -0.28
C ARG A 240 7.61 -1.06 -0.50
N GLU A 241 8.27 -0.16 -1.22
CA GLU A 241 9.69 -0.27 -1.55
C GLU A 241 10.55 -0.54 -0.30
N PRO A 242 11.52 -1.48 -0.38
CA PRO A 242 12.49 -1.71 0.68
C PRO A 242 13.21 -0.42 1.07
N GLY A 243 13.48 -0.24 2.37
CA GLY A 243 14.27 0.89 2.86
C GLY A 243 15.74 0.85 2.41
N GLU A 244 16.43 1.98 2.57
CA GLU A 244 17.82 2.12 2.12
C GLU A 244 18.81 1.05 2.65
N PRO A 245 18.74 0.54 3.91
CA PRO A 245 19.63 -0.54 4.36
C PRO A 245 19.59 -1.80 3.48
N PHE A 246 18.41 -2.15 2.96
CA PHE A 246 18.25 -3.26 2.03
C PHE A 246 19.00 -3.00 0.72
N TRP A 247 18.78 -1.83 0.14
CA TRP A 247 19.41 -1.46 -1.13
C TRP A 247 20.93 -1.25 -1.00
N GLN A 248 21.43 -0.87 0.18
CA GLN A 248 22.87 -0.81 0.44
C GLN A 248 23.53 -2.19 0.27
N VAL A 249 22.91 -3.26 0.78
CA VAL A 249 23.40 -4.62 0.59
C VAL A 249 23.21 -5.07 -0.86
N ALA A 250 22.03 -4.84 -1.44
CA ALA A 250 21.73 -5.24 -2.82
C ALA A 250 22.75 -4.67 -3.82
N ARG A 251 23.10 -3.39 -3.72
CA ARG A 251 24.02 -2.69 -4.64
C ARG A 251 25.45 -3.23 -4.61
N LEU A 252 25.83 -4.03 -3.62
CA LEU A 252 27.13 -4.72 -3.59
C LEU A 252 27.21 -5.85 -4.63
N GLY A 253 26.07 -6.39 -5.08
CA GLY A 253 26.00 -7.46 -6.06
C GLY A 253 26.60 -8.78 -5.56
N PHE A 254 27.37 -9.44 -6.41
CA PHE A 254 28.08 -10.69 -6.15
C PHE A 254 29.06 -10.61 -4.97
N ASP A 255 29.57 -9.42 -4.65
CA ASP A 255 30.44 -9.24 -3.47
C ASP A 255 29.70 -9.56 -2.16
N ALA A 256 28.38 -9.36 -2.10
CA ALA A 256 27.58 -9.68 -0.93
C ALA A 256 27.08 -11.14 -0.88
N VAL A 257 27.11 -11.87 -2.00
CA VAL A 257 26.49 -13.21 -2.10
C VAL A 257 27.04 -14.19 -1.05
N PRO A 258 28.37 -14.34 -0.84
CA PRO A 258 28.87 -15.26 0.18
C PRO A 258 28.35 -14.92 1.58
N ALA A 259 28.35 -13.64 1.95
CA ALA A 259 27.86 -13.20 3.26
C ALA A 259 26.35 -13.42 3.40
N LEU A 260 25.57 -13.14 2.35
CA LEU A 260 24.12 -13.39 2.33
C LEU A 260 23.79 -14.87 2.53
N ILE A 261 24.52 -15.78 1.87
CA ILE A 261 24.37 -17.23 2.02
C ILE A 261 24.67 -17.67 3.46
N GLU A 262 25.70 -17.11 4.09
CA GLU A 262 26.00 -17.41 5.49
C GLU A 262 24.92 -16.93 6.46
N HIS A 263 24.17 -15.90 6.09
CA HIS A 263 23.09 -15.34 6.91
C HIS A 263 21.70 -15.93 6.63
N LEU A 264 21.55 -16.93 5.74
CA LEU A 264 20.24 -17.54 5.46
C LEU A 264 19.58 -18.18 6.69
N ASP A 265 20.37 -18.62 7.67
CA ASP A 265 19.90 -19.20 8.93
C ASP A 265 19.80 -18.17 10.07
N ASP A 266 19.94 -16.87 9.76
CA ASP A 266 19.91 -15.80 10.75
C ASP A 266 18.48 -15.53 11.27
N ASP A 267 18.19 -16.05 12.46
CA ASP A 267 16.89 -15.94 13.13
C ASP A 267 16.71 -14.60 13.88
N ARG A 268 17.60 -13.61 13.72
CA ARG A 268 17.38 -12.26 14.27
C ARG A 268 16.14 -11.63 13.66
N LEU A 269 15.31 -11.05 14.52
CA LEU A 269 14.06 -10.39 14.13
C LEU A 269 14.30 -9.03 13.43
N THR A 270 13.60 -8.81 12.31
CA THR A 270 13.49 -7.48 11.68
C THR A 270 12.37 -6.66 12.32
N ARG A 271 11.99 -5.51 11.73
CA ARG A 271 10.82 -4.73 12.12
C ARG A 271 9.59 -5.00 11.25
N VAL A 272 9.54 -6.14 10.56
CA VAL A 272 8.44 -6.48 9.65
C VAL A 272 7.65 -7.68 10.18
N LYS A 273 6.32 -7.52 10.26
CA LYS A 273 5.36 -8.60 10.48
C LYS A 273 4.53 -8.77 9.23
N MET A 274 4.71 -9.89 8.54
CA MET A 274 3.89 -10.28 7.41
C MET A 274 2.45 -10.46 7.89
N ALA A 275 1.54 -9.74 7.23
CA ALA A 275 0.12 -9.85 7.51
C ALA A 275 -0.40 -11.26 7.19
N GLU A 276 -1.52 -11.60 7.83
CA GLU A 276 -2.28 -12.79 7.49
C GLU A 276 -2.69 -12.73 6.01
N PHE A 277 -2.54 -13.85 5.31
CA PHE A 277 -2.94 -13.94 3.91
C PHE A 277 -3.62 -15.29 3.64
N HIS A 278 -4.92 -15.23 3.32
CA HIS A 278 -5.79 -16.38 3.13
C HIS A 278 -5.86 -17.35 4.31
N ASN A 279 -5.04 -18.41 4.30
CA ASN A 279 -5.15 -19.57 5.19
C ASN A 279 -3.88 -19.80 6.03
N PHE A 280 -2.95 -18.85 6.06
CA PHE A 280 -1.76 -18.95 6.90
C PHE A 280 -1.65 -17.75 7.84
N PRO A 281 -1.23 -18.00 9.10
CA PRO A 281 -1.16 -16.98 10.13
C PRO A 281 -0.12 -15.91 9.78
N PRO A 282 -0.23 -14.71 10.38
CA PRO A 282 0.82 -13.72 10.29
C PRO A 282 2.12 -14.26 10.88
N TRP A 283 3.27 -13.75 10.41
CA TRP A 283 4.57 -14.17 10.92
C TRP A 283 5.57 -13.01 10.83
N HIS A 284 6.64 -13.09 11.61
CA HIS A 284 7.68 -12.05 11.62
C HIS A 284 8.85 -12.41 10.71
N LEU A 285 9.23 -11.44 9.87
CA LEU A 285 10.36 -11.55 8.97
C LEU A 285 11.66 -11.50 9.76
N ARG A 286 12.61 -12.40 9.46
CA ARG A 286 13.95 -12.45 10.06
C ARG A 286 15.00 -11.96 9.08
N VAL A 287 16.21 -11.70 9.58
CA VAL A 287 17.34 -11.29 8.75
C VAL A 287 17.63 -12.32 7.65
N GLY A 288 17.56 -13.61 7.97
CA GLY A 288 17.74 -14.68 6.98
C GLY A 288 16.68 -14.70 5.88
N ASP A 289 15.43 -14.31 6.18
CA ASP A 289 14.38 -14.18 5.18
C ASP A 289 14.69 -13.01 4.21
N VAL A 290 15.15 -11.87 4.74
CA VAL A 290 15.58 -10.72 3.93
C VAL A 290 16.82 -11.04 3.09
N ALA A 291 17.79 -11.78 3.64
CA ALA A 291 18.95 -12.25 2.90
C ALA A 291 18.55 -13.18 1.75
N GLY A 292 17.57 -14.05 1.97
CA GLY A 292 16.98 -14.89 0.92
C GLY A 292 16.32 -14.07 -0.19
N ASP A 293 15.56 -13.04 0.16
CA ASP A 293 14.93 -12.14 -0.82
C ASP A 293 15.98 -11.36 -1.65
N LEU A 294 17.07 -10.92 -1.03
CA LEU A 294 18.21 -10.30 -1.74
C LEU A 294 18.88 -11.29 -2.72
N LEU A 295 19.06 -12.54 -2.31
CA LEU A 295 19.64 -13.59 -3.15
C LEU A 295 18.74 -13.93 -4.34
N GLU A 296 17.43 -14.12 -4.14
CA GLU A 296 16.49 -14.36 -5.24
C GLU A 296 16.45 -13.17 -6.21
N GLY A 297 16.47 -11.93 -5.70
CA GLY A 297 16.54 -10.72 -6.50
C GLY A 297 17.78 -10.67 -7.40
N LEU A 298 18.96 -11.00 -6.85
CA LEU A 298 20.22 -11.10 -7.60
C LEU A 298 20.25 -12.31 -8.54
N ALA A 299 19.59 -13.41 -8.17
CA ALA A 299 19.54 -14.62 -8.98
C ALA A 299 18.64 -14.49 -10.20
N ASP A 300 17.71 -13.52 -10.22
CA ASP A 300 16.61 -13.46 -11.19
C ASP A 300 15.86 -14.81 -11.29
N ALA A 301 15.74 -15.50 -10.16
CA ALA A 301 15.20 -16.85 -10.10
C ALA A 301 14.52 -17.10 -8.75
N GLU A 302 13.49 -17.94 -8.81
CA GLU A 302 12.82 -18.47 -7.62
C GLU A 302 13.69 -19.62 -7.09
N LEU A 303 14.42 -19.37 -6.01
CA LEU A 303 15.26 -20.39 -5.37
C LEU A 303 14.38 -21.33 -4.54
N ASP A 304 14.80 -22.58 -4.39
CA ASP A 304 14.06 -23.54 -3.58
C ASP A 304 14.03 -23.09 -2.12
N ARG A 305 12.84 -23.19 -1.51
CA ARG A 305 12.58 -22.80 -0.12
C ARG A 305 12.20 -24.02 0.71
N GLY A 306 12.39 -23.93 2.02
CA GLY A 306 12.01 -25.02 2.93
C GLY A 306 12.74 -25.03 4.26
N THR A 307 12.78 -26.20 4.90
CA THR A 307 13.53 -26.44 6.13
C THR A 307 14.60 -27.52 5.87
N PRO A 308 15.60 -27.71 6.75
CA PRO A 308 16.55 -28.79 6.58
C PRO A 308 15.83 -30.16 6.46
N GLY A 309 15.93 -30.77 5.28
CA GLY A 309 15.27 -32.05 4.95
C GLY A 309 13.90 -31.93 4.28
N GLU A 310 13.38 -30.73 4.04
CA GLU A 310 12.10 -30.47 3.40
C GLU A 310 12.23 -29.37 2.34
N ASN A 311 11.99 -29.71 1.07
CA ASN A 311 11.91 -28.75 -0.04
C ASN A 311 10.43 -28.55 -0.40
N VAL A 312 9.94 -27.31 -0.25
CA VAL A 312 8.54 -26.95 -0.57
C VAL A 312 8.40 -26.27 -1.94
N GLY A 313 9.49 -26.26 -2.73
CA GLY A 313 9.64 -25.52 -3.98
C GLY A 313 10.01 -24.05 -3.76
N GLY A 314 10.16 -23.31 -4.85
CA GLY A 314 10.38 -21.86 -4.82
C GLY A 314 9.10 -21.04 -4.92
N GLY A 315 9.30 -19.72 -5.03
CA GLY A 315 8.29 -18.79 -5.54
C GLY A 315 7.54 -17.99 -4.48
N TRP A 316 6.76 -17.02 -4.98
CA TRP A 316 6.13 -15.98 -4.16
C TRP A 316 5.22 -16.54 -3.07
N LEU A 317 4.45 -17.61 -3.34
CA LEU A 317 3.56 -18.17 -2.32
C LEU A 317 4.33 -18.79 -1.15
N ARG A 318 5.44 -19.49 -1.41
CA ARG A 318 6.27 -20.09 -0.33
C ARG A 318 6.96 -19.02 0.50
N ARG A 319 7.39 -17.93 -0.14
CA ARG A 319 7.87 -16.72 0.54
C ARG A 319 6.79 -16.15 1.48
N GLN A 320 5.55 -15.98 1.01
CA GLN A 320 4.46 -15.46 1.86
C GLN A 320 4.13 -16.38 3.05
N GLN A 321 4.37 -17.69 2.92
CA GLN A 321 4.20 -18.68 3.99
C GLN A 321 5.34 -18.71 5.02
N GLY A 322 6.40 -17.92 4.81
CA GLY A 322 7.54 -17.85 5.73
C GLY A 322 8.54 -18.99 5.62
N TYR A 323 8.60 -19.65 4.46
CA TYR A 323 9.66 -20.61 4.15
C TYR A 323 10.92 -19.88 3.67
N PRO A 324 12.07 -20.06 4.36
CA PRO A 324 13.33 -19.42 3.97
C PRO A 324 13.91 -20.10 2.72
N VAL A 325 14.80 -19.40 2.03
CA VAL A 325 15.60 -19.98 0.93
C VAL A 325 16.53 -21.04 1.49
N LEU A 326 16.59 -22.21 0.84
CA LEU A 326 17.51 -23.28 1.23
C LEU A 326 18.96 -22.88 0.93
N LYS A 327 19.83 -22.97 1.94
CA LYS A 327 21.27 -22.68 1.79
C LYS A 327 21.92 -23.47 0.66
N SER A 328 21.52 -24.74 0.47
CA SER A 328 21.99 -25.56 -0.64
C SER A 328 21.59 -25.01 -2.01
N ALA A 329 20.34 -24.57 -2.18
CA ALA A 329 19.88 -23.99 -3.45
C ALA A 329 20.62 -22.69 -3.79
N ALA A 330 20.87 -21.84 -2.79
CA ALA A 330 21.65 -20.63 -2.97
C ALA A 330 23.13 -20.92 -3.32
N LEU A 331 23.75 -21.91 -2.67
CA LEU A 331 25.11 -22.35 -2.97
C LEU A 331 25.23 -22.93 -4.39
N ASP A 332 24.29 -23.77 -4.79
CA ASP A 332 24.27 -24.37 -6.14
C ASP A 332 24.14 -23.29 -7.22
N TRP A 333 23.24 -22.31 -7.01
CA TRP A 333 23.14 -21.15 -7.88
C TRP A 333 24.44 -20.35 -7.92
N TRP A 334 25.05 -20.08 -6.76
CA TRP A 334 26.27 -19.26 -6.68
C TRP A 334 27.45 -19.93 -7.39
N GLU A 335 27.70 -21.22 -7.12
CA GLU A 335 28.81 -21.97 -7.72
C GLU A 335 28.70 -22.07 -9.24
N LYS A 336 27.47 -22.16 -9.75
CA LYS A 336 27.18 -22.15 -11.19
C LYS A 336 27.49 -20.79 -11.81
N ASN A 337 27.05 -19.71 -11.19
CA ASN A 337 27.00 -18.39 -11.84
C ASN A 337 28.23 -17.51 -11.59
N ARG A 338 28.96 -17.71 -10.48
CA ARG A 338 30.16 -16.92 -10.15
C ARG A 338 31.24 -16.96 -11.23
N LYS A 339 31.30 -18.04 -12.03
CA LYS A 339 32.28 -18.24 -13.10
C LYS A 339 32.04 -17.38 -14.34
N THR A 340 30.81 -16.88 -14.53
CA THR A 340 30.43 -16.02 -15.67
C THR A 340 31.01 -14.61 -15.57
N GLY A 341 31.36 -14.18 -14.35
CA GLY A 341 31.66 -12.79 -14.02
C GLY A 341 30.38 -11.99 -13.76
N GLU A 342 30.42 -11.10 -12.76
CA GLU A 342 29.26 -10.33 -12.29
C GLU A 342 28.65 -9.48 -13.41
N GLU A 343 29.43 -8.60 -14.05
CA GLU A 343 28.91 -7.69 -15.09
C GLU A 343 28.19 -8.44 -16.22
N THR A 344 28.82 -9.49 -16.76
CA THR A 344 28.23 -10.33 -17.81
C THR A 344 26.95 -11.00 -17.35
N TYR A 345 26.94 -11.52 -16.11
CA TYR A 345 25.75 -12.13 -15.54
C TYR A 345 24.60 -11.12 -15.43
N LEU A 346 24.86 -9.96 -14.83
CA LEU A 346 23.86 -8.91 -14.63
C LEU A 346 23.25 -8.43 -15.96
N LEU A 347 24.08 -8.19 -16.98
CA LEU A 347 23.60 -7.75 -18.30
C LEU A 347 22.74 -8.80 -19.01
N ASN A 348 22.97 -10.09 -18.73
CA ASN A 348 22.19 -11.19 -19.30
C ASN A 348 20.86 -11.44 -18.56
N HIS A 349 20.75 -11.00 -17.31
CA HIS A 349 19.60 -11.28 -16.43
C HIS A 349 18.80 -10.04 -16.02
N VAL A 350 19.24 -8.82 -16.39
CA VAL A 350 18.48 -7.59 -16.08
C VAL A 350 17.12 -7.56 -16.79
N PHE A 351 16.98 -8.24 -17.93
CA PHE A 351 15.72 -8.37 -18.65
C PHE A 351 15.20 -9.80 -18.56
N PRO A 352 13.94 -10.01 -18.17
CA PRO A 352 13.37 -11.33 -18.10
C PRO A 352 13.34 -11.98 -19.48
N THR A 353 13.60 -13.29 -19.51
CA THR A 353 13.62 -14.09 -20.75
C THR A 353 12.23 -14.36 -21.31
N LYS A 354 11.19 -14.36 -20.46
CA LYS A 354 9.79 -14.59 -20.83
C LYS A 354 8.86 -13.72 -20.01
N ALA A 355 7.79 -13.23 -20.63
CA ALA A 355 6.66 -12.67 -19.91
C ALA A 355 5.96 -13.78 -19.10
N LYS A 356 5.60 -13.50 -17.85
CA LYS A 356 4.67 -14.35 -17.10
C LYS A 356 3.28 -14.20 -17.71
N GLU A 357 2.50 -15.27 -17.75
CA GLU A 357 1.16 -15.25 -18.36
C GLU A 357 0.29 -14.15 -17.74
N GLY A 358 -0.27 -13.29 -18.59
CA GLY A 358 -1.12 -12.17 -18.16
C GLY A 358 -0.40 -11.01 -17.47
N LYS A 359 0.94 -11.00 -17.41
CA LYS A 359 1.72 -9.89 -16.84
C LYS A 359 2.71 -9.34 -17.85
N GLN A 360 2.81 -8.01 -17.89
CA GLN A 360 3.87 -7.36 -18.63
C GLN A 360 5.22 -7.74 -17.99
N PRO A 361 6.23 -8.11 -18.77
CA PRO A 361 7.55 -8.35 -18.22
C PRO A 361 8.15 -7.04 -17.69
N GLU A 362 8.78 -7.12 -16.53
CA GLU A 362 9.37 -5.99 -15.82
C GLU A 362 10.89 -6.16 -15.74
N VAL A 363 11.62 -5.05 -15.72
CA VAL A 363 13.08 -5.06 -15.53
C VAL A 363 13.39 -5.56 -14.13
N ASN A 364 14.37 -6.45 -13.98
CA ASN A 364 14.80 -6.88 -12.65
C ASN A 364 15.45 -5.70 -11.90
N GLN A 365 14.70 -5.12 -10.97
CA GLN A 365 15.10 -3.92 -10.24
C GLN A 365 16.36 -4.13 -9.38
N HIS A 366 16.56 -5.34 -8.82
CA HIS A 366 17.76 -5.65 -8.02
C HIS A 366 19.00 -5.60 -8.89
N ILE A 367 18.99 -6.32 -10.01
CA ILE A 367 20.09 -6.35 -10.97
C ILE A 367 20.34 -4.95 -11.54
N LEU A 368 19.28 -4.20 -11.89
CA LEU A 368 19.43 -2.84 -12.40
C LEU A 368 20.07 -1.90 -11.37
N ASN A 369 19.72 -2.03 -10.08
CA ASN A 369 20.33 -1.24 -9.01
C ASN A 369 21.83 -1.56 -8.84
N VAL A 370 22.24 -2.83 -8.99
CA VAL A 370 23.67 -3.20 -9.02
C VAL A 370 24.37 -2.59 -10.22
N ILE A 371 23.79 -2.71 -11.41
CA ILE A 371 24.35 -2.12 -12.65
C ILE A 371 24.49 -0.61 -12.50
N THR A 372 23.47 0.07 -11.96
CA THR A 372 23.51 1.53 -11.74
C THR A 372 24.64 1.93 -10.79
N ALA A 373 24.88 1.14 -9.74
CA ALA A 373 25.91 1.42 -8.75
C ALA A 373 27.34 1.11 -9.24
N LYS A 374 27.54 -0.05 -9.88
CA LYS A 374 28.87 -0.60 -10.22
C LYS A 374 29.25 -0.42 -11.68
N TYR A 375 28.28 -0.37 -12.59
CA TYR A 375 28.46 -0.36 -14.04
C TYR A 375 27.61 0.72 -14.75
N PRO A 376 27.61 1.99 -14.28
CA PRO A 376 26.68 3.03 -14.76
C PRO A 376 26.79 3.28 -16.27
N ASP A 377 27.95 3.07 -16.88
CA ASP A 377 28.18 3.24 -18.32
C ASP A 377 27.39 2.25 -19.19
N ARG A 378 26.82 1.20 -18.59
CA ARG A 378 25.96 0.24 -19.28
C ARG A 378 24.50 0.70 -19.41
N ILE A 379 24.06 1.66 -18.59
CA ILE A 379 22.67 2.13 -18.57
C ILE A 379 22.20 2.66 -19.95
N PRO A 380 22.98 3.50 -20.68
CA PRO A 380 22.59 3.94 -22.02
C PRO A 380 22.35 2.79 -23.00
N GLY A 381 23.16 1.73 -22.93
CA GLY A 381 23.04 0.56 -23.80
C GLY A 381 21.78 -0.24 -23.49
N LEU A 382 21.50 -0.48 -22.22
CA LEU A 382 20.28 -1.15 -21.76
C LEU A 382 19.02 -0.37 -22.15
N TYR A 383 19.04 0.94 -21.93
CA TYR A 383 17.92 1.82 -22.28
C TYR A 383 17.59 1.75 -23.78
N LYS A 384 18.59 1.90 -24.65
CA LYS A 384 18.42 1.79 -26.11
C LYS A 384 17.92 0.40 -26.51
N LYS A 385 18.50 -0.66 -25.93
CA LYS A 385 18.08 -2.04 -26.20
C LYS A 385 16.59 -2.24 -25.91
N VAL A 386 16.05 -1.67 -24.83
CA VAL A 386 14.61 -1.80 -24.57
C VAL A 386 13.76 -1.04 -25.59
N LEU A 387 14.17 0.18 -25.95
CA LEU A 387 13.46 0.96 -26.97
C LEU A 387 13.47 0.28 -28.35
N ASP A 388 14.59 -0.32 -28.74
CA ASP A 388 14.81 -0.84 -30.09
C ASP A 388 14.39 -2.31 -30.23
N GLU A 389 14.54 -3.13 -29.18
CA GLU A 389 14.39 -4.59 -29.27
C GLU A 389 13.36 -5.19 -28.31
N ARG A 390 12.95 -4.48 -27.24
CA ARG A 390 12.10 -5.04 -26.17
C ARG A 390 10.91 -4.13 -25.84
N ALA A 391 10.14 -3.78 -26.87
CA ALA A 391 8.98 -2.88 -26.72
C ALA A 391 8.00 -3.36 -25.64
N GLU A 392 7.90 -4.66 -25.37
CA GLU A 392 7.00 -5.20 -24.35
C GLU A 392 7.38 -4.89 -22.90
N LEU A 393 8.64 -4.51 -22.62
CA LEU A 393 9.09 -4.18 -21.27
C LEU A 393 8.62 -2.78 -20.82
N GLY A 394 8.30 -2.63 -19.54
CA GLY A 394 8.26 -1.32 -18.89
C GLY A 394 9.65 -0.70 -18.81
N ILE A 395 9.76 0.64 -18.85
CA ILE A 395 11.06 1.34 -18.77
C ILE A 395 11.17 2.31 -17.58
N TRP A 396 10.20 2.33 -16.68
CA TRP A 396 10.18 3.27 -15.55
C TRP A 396 11.47 3.16 -14.74
N GLU A 397 11.88 1.94 -14.40
CA GLU A 397 13.07 1.65 -13.61
C GLU A 397 14.36 2.07 -14.34
N LEU A 398 14.40 1.89 -15.66
CA LEU A 398 15.54 2.31 -16.49
C LEU A 398 15.63 3.83 -16.62
N VAL A 399 14.50 4.53 -16.70
CA VAL A 399 14.46 5.99 -16.70
C VAL A 399 14.92 6.54 -15.34
N ASP A 400 14.50 5.93 -14.23
CA ASP A 400 14.94 6.30 -12.88
C ASP A 400 16.44 6.02 -12.67
N ALA A 401 16.95 4.91 -13.22
CA ALA A 401 18.38 4.62 -13.24
C ALA A 401 19.16 5.65 -14.08
N LEU A 402 18.61 6.05 -15.24
CA LEU A 402 19.20 7.07 -16.10
C LEU A 402 19.26 8.43 -15.41
N GLU A 403 18.18 8.85 -14.74
CA GLU A 403 18.11 10.10 -13.98
C GLU A 403 19.20 10.17 -12.92
N ARG A 404 19.37 9.09 -12.14
CA ARG A 404 20.34 8.99 -11.02
C ARG A 404 21.77 8.70 -11.47
N SER A 405 21.99 8.37 -12.74
CA SER A 405 23.33 8.04 -13.27
C SER A 405 24.28 9.25 -13.24
N LYS A 406 25.58 8.98 -13.38
CA LYS A 406 26.64 10.01 -13.45
C LYS A 406 26.85 10.59 -14.86
N LEU A 407 26.01 10.24 -15.83
CA LEU A 407 26.07 10.78 -17.19
C LEU A 407 25.87 12.30 -17.18
N SER A 408 26.40 12.98 -18.20
CA SER A 408 26.14 14.41 -18.36
C SER A 408 24.66 14.66 -18.68
N ASP A 409 24.14 15.82 -18.29
CA ASP A 409 22.74 16.19 -18.58
C ASP A 409 22.46 16.15 -20.08
N LYS A 410 23.43 16.55 -20.92
CA LYS A 410 23.33 16.48 -22.38
C LYS A 410 23.09 15.05 -22.87
N GLU A 411 23.78 14.06 -22.31
CA GLU A 411 23.60 12.64 -22.67
C GLU A 411 22.27 12.10 -22.15
N LYS A 412 21.88 12.44 -20.91
CA LYS A 412 20.58 12.07 -20.34
C LYS A 412 19.44 12.61 -21.19
N ILE A 413 19.48 13.90 -21.53
CA ILE A 413 18.51 14.57 -22.41
C ILE A 413 18.42 13.85 -23.75
N ALA A 414 19.56 13.57 -24.40
CA ALA A 414 19.57 12.90 -25.71
C ALA A 414 18.92 11.50 -25.65
N LEU A 415 19.17 10.74 -24.58
CA LEU A 415 18.55 9.43 -24.36
C LEU A 415 17.04 9.56 -24.11
N LEU A 416 16.63 10.44 -23.20
CA LEU A 416 15.22 10.67 -22.88
C LEU A 416 14.41 11.12 -24.11
N VAL A 417 14.96 12.03 -24.92
CA VAL A 417 14.36 12.44 -26.20
C VAL A 417 14.20 11.25 -27.15
N SER A 418 15.17 10.33 -27.19
CA SER A 418 15.07 9.11 -27.98
C SER A 418 13.90 8.24 -27.49
N GLY A 419 13.72 8.08 -26.18
CA GLY A 419 12.60 7.36 -25.60
C GLY A 419 11.25 7.99 -25.92
N VAL A 420 11.15 9.32 -25.85
CA VAL A 420 9.94 10.05 -26.21
C VAL A 420 9.60 9.92 -27.71
N LYS A 421 10.61 9.93 -28.59
CA LYS A 421 10.38 9.89 -30.05
C LYS A 421 10.16 8.48 -30.60
N ARG A 422 10.86 7.47 -30.08
CA ARG A 422 10.88 6.11 -30.64
C ARG A 422 10.08 5.11 -29.82
N GLY A 423 9.93 5.35 -28.53
CA GLY A 423 9.22 4.45 -27.64
C GLY A 423 7.74 4.35 -27.99
N GLN A 424 7.12 3.25 -27.57
CA GLN A 424 5.66 3.13 -27.52
C GLN A 424 5.08 4.03 -26.43
N ALA A 425 3.75 4.16 -26.35
CA ALA A 425 3.11 5.08 -25.41
C ALA A 425 3.56 4.88 -23.94
N GLU A 426 3.70 3.64 -23.48
CA GLU A 426 4.18 3.32 -22.12
C GLU A 426 5.67 3.69 -21.88
N HIS A 427 6.47 3.84 -22.94
CA HIS A 427 7.85 4.30 -22.85
C HIS A 427 7.96 5.82 -22.87
N ARG A 428 7.09 6.47 -23.65
CA ARG A 428 7.10 7.93 -23.80
C ARG A 428 6.82 8.64 -22.48
N LEU A 429 5.89 8.10 -21.69
CA LEU A 429 5.45 8.70 -20.42
C LEU A 429 6.59 8.91 -19.41
N PRO A 430 7.31 7.86 -18.96
CA PRO A 430 8.42 8.05 -18.01
C PRO A 430 9.52 8.92 -18.60
N ALA A 431 9.89 8.70 -19.87
CA ALA A 431 10.95 9.48 -20.51
C ALA A 431 10.62 10.97 -20.58
N LEU A 432 9.37 11.32 -20.89
CA LEU A 432 8.91 12.70 -20.96
C LEU A 432 8.86 13.33 -19.56
N GLY A 433 8.33 12.61 -18.56
CA GLY A 433 8.25 13.10 -17.18
C GLY A 433 9.62 13.42 -16.59
N THR A 434 10.63 12.58 -16.86
CA THR A 434 12.00 12.82 -16.43
C THR A 434 12.69 13.91 -17.26
N LEU A 435 12.45 13.99 -18.57
CA LEU A 435 13.04 15.04 -19.43
C LEU A 435 12.72 16.45 -18.93
N ARG A 436 11.51 16.67 -18.41
CA ARG A 436 11.10 17.94 -17.80
C ARG A 436 12.08 18.48 -16.75
N LYS A 437 12.71 17.59 -15.98
CA LYS A 437 13.67 17.95 -14.91
C LYS A 437 14.99 18.50 -15.46
N PHE A 438 15.32 18.17 -16.72
CA PHE A 438 16.59 18.53 -17.35
C PHE A 438 16.44 19.61 -18.43
N ASP A 439 15.33 19.60 -19.18
CA ASP A 439 15.07 20.55 -20.27
C ASP A 439 13.56 20.79 -20.44
N GLN A 440 13.05 21.84 -19.77
CA GLN A 440 11.63 22.24 -19.83
C GLN A 440 11.18 22.63 -21.25
N GLN A 441 12.05 23.31 -22.02
CA GLN A 441 11.70 23.76 -23.36
C GLN A 441 11.52 22.57 -24.30
N GLN A 442 12.42 21.59 -24.23
CA GLN A 442 12.32 20.39 -25.04
C GLN A 442 11.16 19.49 -24.61
N PHE A 443 10.91 19.38 -23.30
CA PHE A 443 9.71 18.74 -22.76
C PHE A 443 8.42 19.34 -23.36
N ASN A 444 8.26 20.66 -23.31
CA ASN A 444 7.08 21.35 -23.86
C ASN A 444 6.89 21.05 -25.34
N ASN A 445 7.95 21.19 -26.14
CA ASN A 445 7.89 20.97 -27.58
C ASN A 445 7.49 19.52 -27.92
N LEU A 446 8.05 18.54 -27.20
CA LEU A 446 7.72 17.13 -27.41
C LEU A 446 6.32 16.79 -26.92
N LEU A 447 5.87 17.34 -25.78
CA LEU A 447 4.51 17.15 -25.29
C LEU A 447 3.48 17.71 -26.28
N LEU A 448 3.66 18.94 -26.78
CA LEU A 448 2.79 19.53 -27.79
C LEU A 448 2.69 18.61 -29.01
N ASN A 449 3.82 18.14 -29.53
CA ASN A 449 3.84 17.23 -30.66
C ASN A 449 3.12 15.91 -30.36
N LEU A 450 3.32 15.32 -29.17
CA LEU A 450 2.63 14.08 -28.79
C LEU A 450 1.12 14.26 -28.67
N VAL A 451 0.67 15.35 -28.03
CA VAL A 451 -0.75 15.68 -27.89
C VAL A 451 -1.38 15.91 -29.26
N GLU A 452 -0.74 16.68 -30.13
CA GLU A 452 -1.22 16.93 -31.49
C GLU A 452 -1.39 15.65 -32.31
N ASN A 453 -0.56 14.65 -32.06
CA ASN A 453 -0.56 13.35 -32.74
C ASN A 453 -1.29 12.24 -31.97
N LEU A 454 -2.03 12.56 -30.90
CA LEU A 454 -2.87 11.58 -30.22
C LEU A 454 -3.88 10.96 -31.20
N PRO A 455 -4.09 9.63 -31.16
CA PRO A 455 -5.03 8.99 -32.07
C PRO A 455 -6.46 9.47 -31.79
N LYS A 456 -7.32 9.39 -32.81
CA LYS A 456 -8.74 9.70 -32.64
C LYS A 456 -9.45 8.69 -31.74
N ASP A 457 -8.95 7.46 -31.68
CA ASP A 457 -9.52 6.38 -30.88
C ASP A 457 -8.42 5.36 -30.52
N VAL A 458 -8.68 4.48 -29.55
CA VAL A 458 -7.76 3.41 -29.14
C VAL A 458 -8.39 2.03 -29.28
N PRO A 459 -7.63 0.98 -29.64
CA PRO A 459 -8.17 -0.38 -29.76
C PRO A 459 -8.37 -1.05 -28.40
N ALA A 460 -7.62 -0.64 -27.38
CA ALA A 460 -7.69 -1.19 -26.03
C ALA A 460 -8.82 -0.56 -25.21
N ALA A 461 -9.09 -1.12 -24.04
CA ALA A 461 -10.00 -0.53 -23.09
C ALA A 461 -9.56 0.89 -22.70
N TYR A 462 -10.50 1.83 -22.66
CA TYR A 462 -10.18 3.25 -22.47
C TYR A 462 -9.46 3.52 -21.13
N TRP A 463 -9.88 2.84 -20.07
CA TRP A 463 -9.32 3.02 -18.73
C TRP A 463 -7.84 2.63 -18.60
N SER A 464 -7.34 1.76 -19.49
CA SER A 464 -5.95 1.32 -19.52
C SER A 464 -5.13 2.03 -20.60
N CYS A 465 -5.70 2.96 -21.38
CA CYS A 465 -4.98 3.60 -22.47
C CYS A 465 -3.88 4.55 -21.95
N PRO A 466 -2.61 4.38 -22.37
CA PRO A 466 -1.52 5.27 -21.99
C PRO A 466 -1.67 6.67 -22.61
N GLU A 467 -2.39 6.80 -23.73
CA GLU A 467 -2.67 8.06 -24.42
C GLU A 467 -3.31 9.10 -23.50
N ALA A 468 -4.32 8.69 -22.73
CA ALA A 468 -4.99 9.59 -21.80
C ALA A 468 -4.05 10.04 -20.66
N ARG A 469 -3.05 9.23 -20.30
CA ARG A 469 -2.09 9.59 -19.23
C ARG A 469 -1.16 10.72 -19.66
N LEU A 470 -0.89 10.91 -20.96
CA LEU A 470 -0.07 12.02 -21.47
C LEU A 470 -0.64 13.39 -21.06
N VAL A 471 -1.96 13.49 -20.94
CA VAL A 471 -2.66 14.74 -20.62
C VAL A 471 -2.34 15.23 -19.21
N ARG A 472 -1.92 14.34 -18.30
CA ARG A 472 -1.45 14.76 -16.96
C ARG A 472 -0.25 15.71 -17.05
N PHE A 473 0.60 15.54 -18.05
CA PHE A 473 1.76 16.41 -18.27
C PHE A 473 1.39 17.83 -18.74
N ALA A 474 0.14 18.06 -19.18
CA ALA A 474 -0.29 19.42 -19.50
C ALA A 474 -0.34 20.33 -18.26
N MET A 475 -0.60 19.77 -17.08
CA MET A 475 -0.52 20.51 -15.81
C MET A 475 0.92 20.86 -15.41
N GLU A 476 1.90 20.29 -16.11
CA GLU A 476 3.33 20.51 -15.91
C GLU A 476 3.96 21.31 -17.06
N CYS A 477 3.17 21.66 -18.07
CA CYS A 477 3.57 22.40 -19.25
C CYS A 477 3.26 23.89 -19.04
N ASP A 478 4.27 24.73 -19.17
CA ASP A 478 4.18 26.20 -19.10
C ASP A 478 3.98 26.85 -20.48
N ASP A 479 3.87 26.04 -21.54
CA ASP A 479 3.54 26.55 -22.86
C ASP A 479 2.02 26.76 -23.01
N PRO A 480 1.52 27.99 -23.16
CA PRO A 480 0.09 28.27 -23.22
C PRO A 480 -0.61 27.61 -24.42
N ARG A 481 0.13 27.17 -25.45
CA ARG A 481 -0.42 26.46 -26.62
C ARG A 481 -1.01 25.10 -26.26
N ILE A 482 -0.64 24.51 -25.11
CA ILE A 482 -1.11 23.18 -24.72
C ILE A 482 -2.63 23.13 -24.52
N TRP A 483 -3.25 24.18 -23.98
CA TRP A 483 -4.67 24.16 -23.61
C TRP A 483 -5.61 24.19 -24.84
N PRO A 484 -5.44 25.10 -25.82
CA PRO A 484 -6.23 25.06 -27.05
C PRO A 484 -5.99 23.77 -27.85
N LEU A 485 -4.75 23.24 -27.81
CA LEU A 485 -4.42 21.99 -28.47
C LEU A 485 -5.15 20.80 -27.82
N LEU A 486 -5.17 20.71 -26.50
CA LEU A 486 -5.92 19.70 -25.76
C LEU A 486 -7.42 19.75 -26.06
N GLU A 487 -8.00 20.95 -26.09
CA GLU A 487 -9.40 21.14 -26.45
C GLU A 487 -9.69 20.57 -27.85
N LYS A 488 -8.87 20.95 -28.85
CA LYS A 488 -8.95 20.46 -30.22
C LYS A 488 -8.86 18.93 -30.28
N VAL A 489 -7.93 18.34 -29.54
CA VAL A 489 -7.70 16.89 -29.52
C VAL A 489 -8.86 16.16 -28.85
N ALA A 490 -9.31 16.59 -27.67
CA ALA A 490 -10.44 15.98 -26.99
C ALA A 490 -11.72 16.04 -27.84
N LYS A 491 -11.97 17.17 -28.54
CA LYS A 491 -13.13 17.30 -29.44
C LYS A 491 -13.11 16.31 -30.61
N ARG A 492 -11.93 15.99 -31.18
CA ARG A 492 -11.83 15.02 -32.29
C ARG A 492 -11.75 13.55 -31.85
N SER A 493 -11.48 13.29 -30.57
CA SER A 493 -11.40 11.93 -30.02
C SER A 493 -12.77 11.25 -29.96
N SER A 494 -12.77 9.92 -29.98
CA SER A 494 -13.92 9.07 -29.66
C SER A 494 -14.45 9.38 -28.26
N ILE A 495 -15.71 9.05 -28.00
CA ILE A 495 -16.40 9.39 -26.74
C ILE A 495 -15.59 8.87 -25.53
N GLY A 496 -15.16 7.61 -25.55
CA GLY A 496 -14.42 7.03 -24.43
C GLY A 496 -13.04 7.65 -24.22
N LEU A 497 -12.26 7.85 -25.29
CA LEU A 497 -10.95 8.48 -25.18
C LEU A 497 -11.07 9.95 -24.75
N ARG A 498 -12.06 10.69 -25.28
CA ARG A 498 -12.38 12.07 -24.88
C ARG A 498 -12.64 12.16 -23.37
N MET A 499 -13.49 11.27 -22.85
CA MET A 499 -13.82 11.26 -21.42
C MET A 499 -12.63 10.90 -20.55
N GLU A 500 -11.79 9.93 -20.96
CA GLU A 500 -10.56 9.59 -20.25
C GLU A 500 -9.58 10.76 -20.21
N VAL A 501 -9.31 11.39 -21.35
CA VAL A 501 -8.46 12.60 -21.48
C VAL A 501 -8.92 13.68 -20.50
N LEU A 502 -10.22 13.97 -20.49
CA LEU A 502 -10.80 14.99 -19.61
C LEU A 502 -10.77 14.56 -18.14
N SER A 503 -10.93 13.28 -17.82
CA SER A 503 -10.88 12.78 -16.44
C SER A 503 -9.50 12.96 -15.79
N LYS A 504 -8.40 12.94 -16.56
CA LYS A 504 -7.04 13.00 -16.00
C LYS A 504 -6.63 14.40 -15.52
N LEU A 505 -7.43 15.43 -15.78
CA LEU A 505 -7.16 16.81 -15.38
C LEU A 505 -7.79 17.20 -14.03
N ASN A 506 -8.60 16.30 -13.44
CA ASN A 506 -9.29 16.57 -12.18
C ASN A 506 -8.52 15.99 -10.98
N TYR A 507 -7.58 16.79 -10.45
CA TYR A 507 -6.87 16.47 -9.22
C TYR A 507 -7.22 17.50 -8.13
N ILE A 508 -7.94 17.06 -7.09
CA ILE A 508 -8.60 17.91 -6.07
C ILE A 508 -7.63 18.80 -5.27
N GLY A 509 -6.34 18.47 -5.21
CA GLY A 509 -5.35 19.28 -4.48
C GLY A 509 -4.53 20.24 -5.35
N ASP A 510 -4.60 20.11 -6.68
CA ASP A 510 -3.74 20.91 -7.56
C ASP A 510 -4.46 22.18 -7.99
N THR A 511 -3.90 23.33 -7.66
CA THR A 511 -4.40 24.66 -8.02
C THR A 511 -3.73 25.23 -9.28
N LYS A 512 -2.68 24.59 -9.80
CA LYS A 512 -2.00 25.03 -11.04
C LYS A 512 -2.97 25.01 -12.21
N TYR A 513 -2.88 26.04 -13.05
CA TYR A 513 -3.70 26.18 -14.26
C TYR A 513 -5.20 25.96 -14.02
N ARG A 514 -5.70 26.36 -12.84
CA ARG A 514 -7.10 26.15 -12.45
C ARG A 514 -8.04 26.80 -13.47
N ILE A 515 -7.74 28.02 -13.88
CA ILE A 515 -8.54 28.78 -14.84
C ILE A 515 -8.55 28.13 -16.22
N GLU A 516 -7.41 27.64 -16.70
CA GLU A 516 -7.29 26.97 -17.99
C GLU A 516 -8.05 25.63 -18.00
N ARG A 517 -7.97 24.87 -16.90
CA ARG A 517 -8.77 23.63 -16.74
C ARG A 517 -10.27 23.93 -16.73
N LEU A 518 -10.70 24.93 -15.97
CA LEU A 518 -12.10 25.37 -15.94
C LEU A 518 -12.59 25.80 -17.34
N ARG A 519 -11.79 26.57 -18.09
CA ARG A 519 -12.08 26.95 -19.48
C ARG A 519 -12.17 25.74 -20.39
N LEU A 520 -11.21 24.81 -20.32
CA LEU A 520 -11.22 23.60 -21.13
C LEU A 520 -12.49 22.77 -20.88
N TYR A 521 -12.82 22.50 -19.62
CA TYR A 521 -14.04 21.75 -19.28
C TYR A 521 -15.32 22.47 -19.74
N SER A 522 -15.37 23.80 -19.63
CA SER A 522 -16.53 24.59 -20.06
C SER A 522 -16.90 24.35 -21.54
N SER A 523 -15.90 24.06 -22.38
CA SER A 523 -16.10 23.81 -23.81
C SER A 523 -16.83 22.50 -24.13
N PHE A 524 -17.06 21.64 -23.13
CA PHE A 524 -17.76 20.35 -23.25
C PHE A 524 -19.10 20.30 -22.49
N LEU A 525 -19.54 21.40 -21.85
CA LEU A 525 -20.81 21.44 -21.12
C LEU A 525 -22.07 21.31 -22.00
N ASP A 526 -21.90 21.38 -23.32
CA ASP A 526 -22.97 21.19 -24.31
C ASP A 526 -22.78 19.91 -25.16
N ASP A 527 -21.76 19.10 -24.87
CA ASP A 527 -21.49 17.84 -25.57
C ASP A 527 -22.49 16.75 -25.18
N SER A 528 -23.52 16.54 -26.00
CA SER A 528 -24.58 15.56 -25.77
C SER A 528 -24.23 14.15 -26.24
N ALA A 529 -22.97 13.86 -26.57
CA ALA A 529 -22.57 12.52 -26.96
C ALA A 529 -22.80 11.53 -25.80
N LEU A 530 -23.52 10.43 -26.07
CA LEU A 530 -23.88 9.44 -25.06
C LEU A 530 -22.82 8.34 -24.98
N CYS A 531 -22.21 8.18 -23.81
CA CYS A 531 -21.42 7.00 -23.46
C CYS A 531 -22.37 5.92 -22.93
N ASP A 532 -22.40 4.75 -23.56
CA ASP A 532 -23.17 3.58 -23.13
C ASP A 532 -22.25 2.38 -22.98
N ARG A 533 -22.00 1.96 -21.73
CA ARG A 533 -21.04 0.91 -21.40
C ARG A 533 -21.38 -0.44 -22.03
N LYS A 534 -22.64 -0.66 -22.41
CA LYS A 534 -23.10 -1.93 -23.01
C LYS A 534 -22.85 -1.99 -24.52
N THR A 535 -22.50 -0.88 -25.15
CA THR A 535 -22.34 -0.80 -26.62
C THR A 535 -20.93 -1.11 -27.10
N ASP A 536 -19.94 -1.09 -26.21
CA ASP A 536 -18.53 -1.25 -26.57
C ASP A 536 -17.74 -1.76 -25.35
N ASP A 537 -17.13 -2.94 -25.51
CA ASP A 537 -16.37 -3.61 -24.44
C ASP A 537 -15.17 -2.80 -23.95
N ARG A 538 -14.73 -1.77 -24.69
CA ARG A 538 -13.68 -0.84 -24.25
C ARG A 538 -14.09 -0.01 -23.03
N PHE A 539 -15.38 0.04 -22.68
CA PHE A 539 -15.93 0.66 -21.47
C PHE A 539 -16.02 -0.28 -20.24
N SER A 540 -15.49 -1.51 -20.34
CA SER A 540 -15.64 -2.54 -19.31
C SER A 540 -14.98 -2.24 -17.95
N GLY A 541 -13.90 -1.45 -17.91
CA GLY A 541 -13.13 -1.22 -16.68
C GLY A 541 -13.47 0.04 -15.89
N PRO A 542 -12.67 0.35 -14.83
CA PRO A 542 -12.85 1.50 -13.94
C PRO A 542 -12.39 2.83 -14.58
N GLY A 543 -12.88 3.11 -15.79
CA GLY A 543 -12.56 4.31 -16.56
C GLY A 543 -13.37 5.54 -16.18
N ALA A 544 -13.22 6.60 -16.95
CA ALA A 544 -14.11 7.75 -16.92
C ALA A 544 -15.55 7.27 -17.03
N SER A 545 -16.41 7.77 -16.13
CA SER A 545 -17.82 7.38 -15.98
C SER A 545 -18.14 5.95 -15.53
N PHE A 546 -17.18 5.16 -15.01
CA PHE A 546 -17.45 3.77 -14.57
C PHE A 546 -18.59 3.62 -13.56
N ASN A 547 -18.98 4.70 -12.87
CA ASN A 547 -20.11 4.71 -11.96
C ASN A 547 -21.49 4.71 -12.63
N TYR A 548 -21.57 4.86 -13.96
CA TYR A 548 -22.80 5.02 -14.71
C TYR A 548 -22.84 4.04 -15.88
N ASP A 549 -23.98 3.36 -16.08
CA ASP A 549 -24.19 2.52 -17.26
C ASP A 549 -24.28 3.37 -18.53
N LYS A 550 -24.95 4.52 -18.41
CA LYS A 550 -25.14 5.51 -19.47
C LYS A 550 -24.92 6.91 -18.92
N ILE A 551 -24.15 7.74 -19.60
CA ILE A 551 -23.96 9.15 -19.26
C ILE A 551 -23.60 9.95 -20.50
N GLU A 552 -24.11 11.17 -20.63
CA GLU A 552 -23.68 12.09 -21.67
C GLU A 552 -22.37 12.78 -21.26
N VAL A 553 -21.52 13.15 -22.23
CA VAL A 553 -20.24 13.84 -21.94
C VAL A 553 -20.48 15.09 -21.10
N ARG A 554 -21.46 15.93 -21.44
CA ARG A 554 -21.82 17.13 -20.66
C ARG A 554 -22.15 16.86 -19.19
N ASP A 555 -22.74 15.71 -18.87
CA ASP A 555 -23.12 15.34 -17.51
C ASP A 555 -21.92 14.85 -16.72
N PHE A 556 -21.06 14.06 -17.35
CA PHE A 556 -19.76 13.70 -16.80
C PHE A 556 -18.93 14.95 -16.49
N ILE A 557 -18.82 15.88 -17.44
CA ILE A 557 -18.04 17.11 -17.27
C ILE A 557 -18.62 18.02 -16.19
N ALA A 558 -19.94 18.05 -16.03
CA ALA A 558 -20.55 18.77 -14.92
C ALA A 558 -20.13 18.21 -13.55
N LEU A 559 -19.99 16.89 -13.40
CA LEU A 559 -19.46 16.29 -12.17
C LEU A 559 -17.98 16.65 -11.95
N GLU A 560 -17.18 16.61 -13.01
CA GLU A 560 -15.75 16.93 -12.92
C GLU A 560 -15.52 18.40 -12.53
N LEU A 561 -16.29 19.32 -13.12
CA LEU A 561 -16.31 20.74 -12.77
C LEU A 561 -16.84 20.97 -11.35
N ALA A 562 -17.93 20.32 -10.95
CA ALA A 562 -18.47 20.45 -9.61
C ALA A 562 -17.41 20.12 -8.55
N ARG A 563 -16.65 19.03 -8.77
CA ARG A 563 -15.53 18.66 -7.90
C ARG A 563 -14.45 19.74 -7.85
N LEU A 564 -14.05 20.31 -8.98
CA LEU A 564 -13.09 21.42 -9.00
C LEU A 564 -13.62 22.67 -8.31
N LEU A 565 -14.91 22.97 -8.44
CA LEU A 565 -15.57 24.14 -7.84
C LEU A 565 -15.93 23.93 -6.35
N GLY A 566 -15.70 22.74 -5.79
CA GLY A 566 -16.08 22.42 -4.42
C GLY A 566 -17.58 22.26 -4.20
N ILE A 567 -18.34 21.98 -5.26
CA ILE A 567 -19.78 21.70 -5.20
C ILE A 567 -19.96 20.22 -4.84
N ASP A 568 -20.53 19.95 -3.66
CA ASP A 568 -20.83 18.59 -3.24
C ASP A 568 -22.01 18.01 -4.05
N ILE A 569 -21.74 16.92 -4.79
CA ILE A 569 -22.74 16.19 -5.56
C ILE A 569 -22.69 14.72 -5.15
N LYS A 570 -23.69 14.31 -4.38
CA LYS A 570 -23.90 12.90 -4.01
C LYS A 570 -24.01 12.02 -5.24
N LEU A 571 -23.31 10.89 -5.25
CA LEU A 571 -23.36 9.92 -6.34
C LEU A 571 -24.78 9.32 -6.48
N LYS A 572 -25.39 9.50 -7.65
CA LYS A 572 -26.69 8.91 -7.99
C LYS A 572 -26.65 8.39 -9.42
N ARG A 573 -26.74 7.07 -9.61
CA ARG A 573 -26.58 6.40 -10.92
C ARG A 573 -27.73 6.64 -11.89
N ASN A 574 -28.94 6.82 -11.36
CA ASN A 574 -30.19 6.95 -12.11
C ASN A 574 -30.74 8.40 -12.03
N ARG A 575 -29.88 9.39 -12.25
CA ARG A 575 -30.33 10.79 -12.31
C ARG A 575 -31.24 11.02 -13.51
N THR A 576 -32.31 11.77 -13.29
CA THR A 576 -33.23 12.21 -14.34
C THR A 576 -32.62 13.36 -15.15
N PRO A 577 -33.10 13.62 -16.38
CA PRO A 577 -32.65 14.77 -17.17
C PRO A 577 -32.78 16.13 -16.45
N ALA A 578 -33.82 16.29 -15.62
CA ALA A 578 -34.02 17.50 -14.83
C ALA A 578 -32.98 17.67 -13.72
N GLU A 579 -32.60 16.58 -13.06
CA GLU A 579 -31.53 16.59 -12.05
C GLU A 579 -30.18 16.94 -12.68
N TRP A 580 -29.88 16.38 -13.85
CA TRP A 580 -28.68 16.74 -14.61
C TRP A 580 -28.69 18.20 -15.05
N ALA A 581 -29.82 18.71 -15.55
CA ALA A 581 -29.96 20.12 -15.91
C ALA A 581 -29.68 21.04 -14.72
N LYS A 582 -30.19 20.70 -13.52
CA LYS A 582 -29.92 21.45 -12.29
C LYS A 582 -28.43 21.46 -11.93
N ILE A 583 -27.75 20.33 -12.05
CA ILE A 583 -26.29 20.23 -11.80
C ILE A 583 -25.53 21.10 -12.79
N ARG A 584 -25.83 20.99 -14.09
CA ARG A 584 -25.17 21.78 -15.14
C ARG A 584 -25.37 23.29 -14.92
N GLU A 585 -26.57 23.71 -14.54
CA GLU A 585 -26.85 25.10 -14.25
C GLU A 585 -26.07 25.61 -13.04
N SER A 586 -26.07 24.85 -11.93
CA SER A 586 -25.29 25.19 -10.74
C SER A 586 -23.80 25.36 -11.06
N VAL A 587 -23.24 24.43 -11.84
CA VAL A 587 -21.84 24.47 -12.27
C VAL A 587 -21.57 25.68 -13.16
N ARG A 588 -22.47 26.03 -14.10
CA ARG A 588 -22.31 27.20 -14.97
C ARG A 588 -22.28 28.51 -14.20
N VAL A 589 -23.15 28.66 -13.20
CA VAL A 589 -23.19 29.86 -12.34
C VAL A 589 -21.87 30.03 -11.58
N ASP A 590 -21.39 28.98 -10.93
CA ASP A 590 -20.17 29.03 -10.13
C ASP A 590 -18.91 29.16 -11.00
N LEU A 591 -18.88 28.47 -12.14
CA LEU A 591 -17.84 28.61 -13.16
C LEU A 591 -17.75 30.05 -13.67
N LYS A 592 -18.88 30.67 -14.02
CA LYS A 592 -18.91 32.06 -14.48
C LYS A 592 -18.37 33.01 -13.42
N ARG A 593 -18.82 32.86 -12.17
CA ARG A 593 -18.34 33.65 -11.03
C ARG A 593 -16.82 33.56 -10.89
N GLU A 594 -16.26 32.36 -11.00
CA GLU A 594 -14.82 32.16 -10.83
C GLU A 594 -14.00 32.71 -12.02
N LEU A 595 -14.46 32.49 -13.25
CA LEU A 595 -13.80 33.00 -14.46
C LEU A 595 -13.86 34.52 -14.58
N ASP A 596 -14.96 35.15 -14.16
CA ASP A 596 -15.11 36.61 -14.17
C ASP A 596 -14.34 37.27 -13.01
N GLY A 597 -14.25 36.64 -11.84
CA GLY A 597 -13.49 37.14 -10.70
C GLY A 597 -11.96 37.13 -10.85
N THR A 598 -11.46 36.57 -11.95
CA THR A 598 -10.03 36.53 -12.28
C THR A 598 -9.61 37.59 -13.31
N LYS A 599 -10.57 38.35 -13.86
CA LYS A 599 -10.30 39.52 -14.71
C LYS A 599 -10.00 40.73 -13.86
#